data_AF-A0A8H7GGX4-F1
#
_entry.id   AF-A0A8H7GGX4-F1
#
_cell.length_a   1.000
_cell.length_b   1.000
_cell.length_c   1.000
_cell.angle_alpha   90.00
_cell.angle_beta   90.00
_cell.angle_gamma   90.00
#
_symmetry.space_group_name_H-M   'P 1'
#
loop_
_entity.id
_entity.type
_entity.pdbx_description
1 polymer ?
#
loop_
_entity_poly.entity_id
_entity_poly.type
_entity_poly.pdbx_seq_one_letter_code
_entity_poly.pdbx_strand_id
1 'polypeptide(L)'
;MSSTPGGFLGEHPSSQRLSGYIKALPGGADVSPEVKSYRDAVYFNYYALGLSLLFTPQNGYQPTTGLKQEDLKDSDLILDSIDLYNIPKPIAALAGGAKLPRMAELAFSTHPVSPFTVTLTSQPETPNQTARPPSFDILTTTSGKDIVAVLGEPDRKGGGAGPSSGSIGIWCEWSKDGIMVEFGGEEARGPQAWERGKDAIWRVITLFPPNPKVVKIDSDVDLQSKSLSDANRDDILKYQGVSWVKRNAIWYGTVTLYVKHYKDDSGVEHIDIRQTITGGFEGTTENRTLDWTERENEDHVFSHVKAKSRRAFLGDFDNEWLKSGWLPDTEEHGVINSWVQSDTPKSGMTWNAEQTWGFETIEVEPGKSERRYVRHIQFLDNGKDVKCKLVYDYRTLNIPLWV
;
A
#
# COMPACT_ATOMS: atom_id res chain seq x y z
N MET A 1 8.40 -20.15 -25.74
CA MET A 1 8.00 -18.74 -25.86
C MET A 1 8.12 -18.15 -24.47
N SER A 2 8.98 -17.15 -24.26
CA SER A 2 9.06 -16.48 -22.96
C SER A 2 7.79 -15.66 -22.79
N SER A 3 6.83 -16.18 -22.04
CA SER A 3 5.65 -15.41 -21.67
C SER A 3 6.06 -14.31 -20.70
N THR A 4 5.69 -13.07 -21.02
CA THR A 4 5.82 -11.94 -20.12
C THR A 4 4.96 -12.19 -18.88
N PRO A 5 5.49 -12.10 -17.65
CA PRO A 5 4.72 -12.44 -16.45
C PRO A 5 3.43 -11.59 -16.33
N GLY A 6 3.49 -10.31 -16.72
CA GLY A 6 2.31 -9.43 -16.73
C GLY A 6 1.18 -9.88 -17.67
N GLY A 7 1.46 -10.76 -18.64
CA GLY A 7 0.44 -11.28 -19.55
C GLY A 7 -0.61 -12.17 -18.89
N PHE A 8 -0.42 -12.59 -17.63
CA PHE A 8 -1.37 -13.43 -16.89
C PHE A 8 -2.29 -12.63 -15.95
N LEU A 9 -2.11 -11.31 -15.83
CA LEU A 9 -3.05 -10.46 -15.10
C LEU A 9 -4.47 -10.65 -15.65
N GLY A 10 -5.47 -10.72 -14.78
CA GLY A 10 -6.85 -11.03 -15.14
C GLY A 10 -7.21 -12.53 -15.14
N GLU A 11 -6.24 -13.43 -15.01
CA GLU A 11 -6.50 -14.88 -14.98
C GLU A 11 -7.05 -15.35 -13.62
N HIS A 12 -7.81 -16.43 -13.63
CA HIS A 12 -8.27 -17.12 -12.41
C HIS A 12 -7.20 -18.08 -11.87
N PRO A 13 -7.24 -18.47 -10.56
CA PRO A 13 -6.31 -19.46 -10.02
C PRO A 13 -6.36 -20.82 -10.75
N SER A 14 -7.52 -21.20 -11.28
CA SER A 14 -7.74 -22.41 -12.08
C SER A 14 -7.30 -22.30 -13.54
N SER A 15 -6.76 -21.16 -13.98
CA SER A 15 -6.33 -20.95 -15.36
C SER A 15 -5.21 -21.93 -15.75
N GLN A 16 -5.47 -22.72 -16.80
CA GLN A 16 -4.47 -23.63 -17.37
C GLN A 16 -3.27 -22.88 -17.95
N ARG A 17 -3.50 -21.65 -18.45
CA ARG A 17 -2.46 -20.78 -18.99
C ARG A 17 -1.51 -20.31 -17.88
N LEU A 18 -2.06 -19.88 -16.74
CA LEU A 18 -1.28 -19.48 -15.57
C LEU A 18 -0.54 -20.69 -14.95
N SER A 19 -1.24 -21.81 -14.74
CA SER A 19 -0.62 -23.04 -14.22
C SER A 19 0.48 -23.58 -15.14
N GLY A 20 0.26 -23.55 -16.45
CA GLY A 20 1.25 -23.96 -17.44
C GLY A 20 2.51 -23.10 -17.42
N TYR A 21 2.37 -21.78 -17.23
CA TYR A 21 3.51 -20.88 -17.04
C TYR A 21 4.31 -21.22 -15.80
N ILE A 22 3.65 -21.36 -14.65
CA ILE A 22 4.31 -21.68 -13.38
C ILE A 22 5.08 -23.00 -13.49
N LYS A 23 4.46 -24.03 -14.08
CA LYS A 23 5.10 -25.34 -14.30
C LYS A 23 6.29 -25.29 -15.27
N ALA A 24 6.29 -24.34 -16.21
CA ALA A 24 7.38 -24.16 -17.15
C ALA A 24 8.58 -23.38 -16.55
N LEU A 25 8.41 -22.72 -15.40
CA LEU A 25 9.52 -22.08 -14.70
C LEU A 25 10.52 -23.14 -14.18
N PRO A 26 11.84 -22.86 -14.19
CA PRO A 26 12.81 -23.74 -13.55
C PRO A 26 12.45 -23.99 -12.07
N GLY A 27 12.21 -25.24 -11.71
CA GLY A 27 11.75 -25.64 -10.36
C GLY A 27 10.23 -25.62 -10.16
N GLY A 28 9.44 -25.34 -11.21
CA GLY A 28 7.99 -25.18 -11.13
C GLY A 28 7.14 -26.43 -11.37
N ALA A 29 7.71 -27.54 -11.86
CA ALA A 29 6.93 -28.72 -12.27
C ALA A 29 6.06 -29.31 -11.13
N ASP A 30 6.60 -29.35 -9.91
CA ASP A 30 5.95 -29.94 -8.72
C ASP A 30 5.76 -28.91 -7.59
N VAL A 31 5.72 -27.62 -7.93
CA VAL A 31 5.57 -26.56 -6.92
C VAL A 31 4.11 -26.35 -6.55
N SER A 32 3.84 -26.24 -5.25
CA SER A 32 2.55 -25.77 -4.72
C SER A 32 2.75 -24.43 -4.02
N PRO A 33 1.81 -23.48 -4.15
CA PRO A 33 1.90 -22.23 -3.42
C PRO A 33 1.59 -22.45 -1.93
N GLU A 34 2.15 -21.60 -1.07
CA GLU A 34 1.50 -21.32 0.20
C GLU A 34 0.35 -20.33 -0.03
N VAL A 35 -0.88 -20.76 0.27
CA VAL A 35 -2.07 -19.91 0.17
C VAL A 35 -2.28 -19.12 1.46
N LYS A 36 -2.43 -17.81 1.32
CA LYS A 36 -2.91 -16.92 2.38
C LYS A 36 -4.16 -16.21 1.90
N SER A 37 -5.31 -16.63 2.40
CA SER A 37 -6.58 -15.98 2.10
C SER A 37 -6.94 -14.94 3.16
N TYR A 38 -7.57 -13.87 2.70
CA TYR A 38 -8.15 -12.77 3.44
C TYR A 38 -9.48 -12.38 2.79
N ARG A 39 -10.25 -11.52 3.45
CA ARG A 39 -11.58 -11.12 2.95
C ARG A 39 -11.54 -10.41 1.61
N ASP A 40 -10.46 -9.68 1.33
CA ASP A 40 -10.30 -8.81 0.16
C ASP A 40 -9.10 -9.18 -0.73
N ALA A 41 -8.33 -10.21 -0.36
CA ALA A 41 -7.15 -10.64 -1.11
C ALA A 41 -6.83 -12.12 -0.84
N VAL A 42 -6.31 -12.83 -1.85
CA VAL A 42 -5.80 -14.19 -1.71
C VAL A 42 -4.42 -14.27 -2.36
N TYR A 43 -3.41 -14.63 -1.59
CA TYR A 43 -2.02 -14.75 -2.05
C TYR A 43 -1.66 -16.20 -2.32
N PHE A 44 -1.05 -16.46 -3.47
CA PHE A 44 -0.40 -17.73 -3.79
C PHE A 44 1.12 -17.47 -3.83
N ASN A 45 1.81 -17.83 -2.76
CA ASN A 45 3.25 -17.59 -2.60
C ASN A 45 4.05 -18.81 -3.04
N TYR A 46 4.81 -18.68 -4.13
CA TYR A 46 5.74 -19.69 -4.63
C TYR A 46 7.17 -19.31 -4.20
N TYR A 47 7.49 -19.51 -2.92
CA TYR A 47 8.76 -19.11 -2.32
C TYR A 47 9.99 -19.58 -3.10
N ALA A 48 10.02 -20.85 -3.50
CA ALA A 48 11.13 -21.44 -4.27
C ALA A 48 11.30 -20.84 -5.67
N LEU A 49 10.25 -20.23 -6.22
CA LEU A 49 10.25 -19.59 -7.55
C LEU A 49 10.45 -18.07 -7.49
N GLY A 50 10.56 -17.48 -6.29
CA GLY A 50 10.62 -16.03 -6.17
C GLY A 50 9.42 -15.33 -6.80
N LEU A 51 8.23 -15.91 -6.63
CA LEU A 51 7.00 -15.50 -7.28
C LEU A 51 5.87 -15.43 -6.25
N SER A 52 5.13 -14.31 -6.20
CA SER A 52 3.86 -14.22 -5.48
C SER A 52 2.77 -13.73 -6.41
N LEU A 53 1.58 -14.33 -6.30
CA LEU A 53 0.40 -13.97 -7.08
C LEU A 53 -0.67 -13.47 -6.10
N LEU A 54 -1.17 -12.26 -6.29
CA LEU A 54 -2.29 -11.71 -5.52
C LEU A 54 -3.56 -11.75 -6.36
N PHE A 55 -4.57 -12.43 -5.83
CA PHE A 55 -5.90 -12.49 -6.40
C PHE A 55 -6.87 -11.61 -5.60
N THR A 56 -7.68 -10.82 -6.30
CA THR A 56 -8.73 -10.00 -5.71
C THR A 56 -10.09 -10.72 -5.84
N PRO A 57 -10.86 -10.87 -4.75
CA PRO A 57 -12.23 -11.40 -4.80
C PRO A 57 -13.17 -10.53 -5.64
N GLN A 58 -14.03 -11.19 -6.41
CA GLN A 58 -15.05 -10.61 -7.30
C GLN A 58 -16.43 -11.14 -6.94
N ASN A 59 -17.48 -10.60 -7.57
CA ASN A 59 -18.86 -11.11 -7.46
C ASN A 59 -19.40 -11.23 -6.02
N GLY A 60 -18.89 -10.41 -5.09
CA GLY A 60 -19.27 -10.45 -3.68
C GLY A 60 -18.69 -11.61 -2.89
N TYR A 61 -17.74 -12.38 -3.46
CA TYR A 61 -17.01 -13.39 -2.71
C TYR A 61 -16.15 -12.74 -1.61
N GLN A 62 -16.24 -13.30 -0.40
CA GLN A 62 -15.51 -12.84 0.78
C GLN A 62 -14.83 -14.06 1.41
N PRO A 63 -13.62 -14.45 0.95
CA PRO A 63 -12.89 -15.57 1.52
C PRO A 63 -12.65 -15.36 3.02
N THR A 64 -12.79 -16.42 3.82
CA THR A 64 -12.38 -16.36 5.22
C THR A 64 -10.86 -16.49 5.34
N THR A 65 -10.29 -15.96 6.43
CA THR A 65 -8.85 -16.08 6.67
C THR A 65 -8.44 -17.54 6.86
N GLY A 66 -7.34 -17.95 6.20
CA GLY A 66 -6.74 -19.29 6.36
C GLY A 66 -7.38 -20.43 5.55
N LEU A 67 -8.18 -20.12 4.53
CA LEU A 67 -8.65 -21.10 3.55
C LEU A 67 -7.46 -21.72 2.80
N LYS A 68 -7.60 -23.02 2.50
CA LYS A 68 -6.68 -23.71 1.61
C LYS A 68 -7.11 -23.50 0.17
N GLN A 69 -6.20 -23.80 -0.76
CA GLN A 69 -6.45 -23.67 -2.20
C GLN A 69 -7.73 -24.41 -2.65
N GLU A 70 -7.96 -25.62 -2.14
CA GLU A 70 -9.11 -26.47 -2.47
C GLU A 70 -10.47 -25.92 -1.98
N ASP A 71 -10.44 -25.00 -1.02
CA ASP A 71 -11.64 -24.37 -0.44
C ASP A 71 -11.99 -23.04 -1.13
N LEU A 72 -11.15 -22.57 -2.06
CA LEU A 72 -11.35 -21.30 -2.75
C LEU A 72 -12.35 -21.42 -3.89
N LYS A 73 -13.11 -20.34 -4.12
CA LYS A 73 -13.94 -20.18 -5.30
C LYS A 73 -13.13 -19.49 -6.40
N ASP A 74 -12.35 -20.27 -7.14
CA ASP A 74 -11.42 -19.75 -8.17
C ASP A 74 -12.10 -18.84 -9.20
N SER A 75 -13.33 -19.13 -9.60
CA SER A 75 -14.09 -18.30 -10.57
C SER A 75 -14.40 -16.89 -10.07
N ASP A 76 -14.37 -16.69 -8.76
CA ASP A 76 -14.62 -15.40 -8.10
C ASP A 76 -13.31 -14.74 -7.66
N LEU A 77 -12.16 -15.18 -8.16
CA LEU A 77 -10.84 -14.61 -7.86
C LEU A 77 -10.16 -14.21 -9.15
N ILE A 78 -9.64 -12.99 -9.23
CA ILE A 78 -8.94 -12.49 -10.43
C ILE A 78 -7.50 -12.08 -10.08
N LEU A 79 -6.52 -12.50 -10.88
CA LEU A 79 -5.11 -12.16 -10.67
C LEU A 79 -4.89 -10.67 -10.88
N ASP A 80 -4.63 -9.96 -9.79
CA ASP A 80 -4.55 -8.50 -9.75
C ASP A 80 -3.11 -7.99 -9.66
N SER A 81 -2.20 -8.74 -9.02
CA SER A 81 -0.78 -8.41 -9.09
C SER A 81 0.14 -9.63 -9.02
N ILE A 82 1.35 -9.44 -9.55
CA ILE A 82 2.41 -10.45 -9.62
C ILE A 82 3.70 -9.85 -9.07
N ASP A 83 4.22 -10.38 -7.99
CA ASP A 83 5.52 -10.00 -7.43
C ASP A 83 6.60 -10.97 -7.88
N LEU A 84 7.68 -10.41 -8.44
CA LEU A 84 8.90 -11.11 -8.80
C LEU A 84 10.01 -10.70 -7.83
N TYR A 85 10.71 -11.67 -7.25
CA TYR A 85 11.75 -11.43 -6.25
C TYR A 85 13.15 -11.60 -6.84
N ASN A 86 14.08 -10.72 -6.47
CA ASN A 86 15.50 -10.81 -6.77
C ASN A 86 16.28 -10.75 -5.46
N ILE A 87 16.35 -11.91 -4.82
CA ILE A 87 16.98 -12.08 -3.51
C ILE A 87 18.19 -12.98 -3.71
N PRO A 88 19.41 -12.44 -3.73
CA PRO A 88 20.60 -13.26 -3.80
C PRO A 88 20.55 -14.26 -2.65
N LYS A 89 20.77 -15.55 -2.95
CA LYS A 89 20.89 -16.57 -1.89
C LYS A 89 21.92 -16.05 -0.87
N PRO A 90 21.67 -16.14 0.44
CA PRO A 90 22.68 -15.77 1.42
C PRO A 90 23.78 -16.83 1.38
N ILE A 91 24.74 -16.66 0.47
CA ILE A 91 25.98 -17.43 0.44
C ILE A 91 27.05 -16.44 0.89
N ALA A 92 27.48 -16.59 2.14
CA ALA A 92 28.57 -15.88 2.83
C ALA A 92 28.25 -14.62 3.69
N ALA A 93 27.06 -14.01 3.65
CA ALA A 93 26.76 -12.85 4.53
C ALA A 93 26.61 -13.22 6.03
N LEU A 94 26.46 -14.51 6.35
CA LEU A 94 26.42 -15.03 7.73
C LEU A 94 27.79 -14.96 8.45
N ALA A 95 28.88 -14.60 7.76
CA ALA A 95 30.22 -14.50 8.36
C ALA A 95 30.58 -13.08 8.85
N GLY A 96 29.77 -12.05 8.57
CA GLY A 96 30.18 -10.64 8.72
C GLY A 96 29.39 -9.78 9.70
N GLY A 97 28.48 -10.34 10.51
CA GLY A 97 27.73 -9.56 11.51
C GLY A 97 26.72 -8.53 10.95
N ALA A 98 26.39 -8.59 9.66
CA ALA A 98 25.33 -7.77 9.06
C ALA A 98 23.94 -8.22 9.56
N LYS A 99 23.06 -7.25 9.87
CA LYS A 99 21.70 -7.53 10.37
C LYS A 99 20.81 -8.11 9.25
N LEU A 100 20.02 -9.12 9.60
CA LEU A 100 19.20 -9.94 8.70
C LEU A 100 18.12 -9.11 7.95
N PRO A 101 17.86 -9.40 6.66
CA PRO A 101 16.62 -9.04 5.97
C PRO A 101 15.38 -9.64 6.66
N ARG A 102 14.18 -9.14 6.32
CA ARG A 102 12.91 -9.57 6.91
C ARG A 102 12.68 -11.07 6.69
N MET A 103 12.19 -11.81 7.69
CA MET A 103 12.09 -13.28 7.63
C MET A 103 11.20 -13.81 6.49
N ALA A 104 10.13 -13.11 6.11
CA ALA A 104 9.28 -13.51 4.99
C ALA A 104 9.96 -13.30 3.63
N GLU A 105 10.79 -12.26 3.49
CA GLU A 105 11.58 -11.99 2.27
C GLU A 105 12.75 -12.98 2.18
N LEU A 106 13.37 -13.35 3.31
CA LEU A 106 14.37 -14.42 3.34
C LEU A 106 13.84 -15.78 2.89
N ALA A 107 12.52 -15.98 2.87
CA ALA A 107 11.91 -17.21 2.38
C ALA A 107 11.84 -17.28 0.84
N PHE A 108 11.76 -16.14 0.14
CA PHE A 108 11.71 -16.11 -1.32
C PHE A 108 13.09 -16.27 -1.94
N SER A 109 13.18 -17.11 -2.97
CA SER A 109 14.35 -17.21 -3.84
C SER A 109 14.35 -16.12 -4.91
N THR A 110 15.47 -15.94 -5.61
CA THR A 110 15.47 -15.14 -6.85
C THR A 110 14.63 -15.84 -7.91
N HIS A 111 13.79 -15.07 -8.61
CA HIS A 111 12.99 -15.53 -9.72
C HIS A 111 13.88 -16.18 -10.79
N PRO A 112 13.59 -17.41 -11.24
CA PRO A 112 14.54 -18.21 -12.03
C PRO A 112 14.70 -17.75 -13.48
N VAL A 113 13.89 -16.80 -13.95
CA VAL A 113 13.96 -16.26 -15.33
C VAL A 113 14.64 -14.91 -15.33
N SER A 114 15.75 -14.80 -16.07
CA SER A 114 16.48 -13.56 -16.31
C SER A 114 17.14 -13.59 -17.69
N PRO A 115 16.89 -12.59 -18.57
CA PRO A 115 15.93 -11.51 -18.37
C PRO A 115 14.48 -12.03 -18.38
N PHE A 116 13.59 -11.33 -17.69
CA PHE A 116 12.17 -11.37 -18.01
C PHE A 116 11.79 -10.08 -18.73
N THR A 117 10.88 -10.19 -19.68
CA THR A 117 10.46 -9.05 -20.50
C THR A 117 9.15 -8.47 -19.96
N VAL A 118 9.09 -7.15 -19.85
CA VAL A 118 7.85 -6.40 -19.62
C VAL A 118 7.45 -5.66 -20.90
N THR A 119 6.16 -5.62 -21.19
CA THR A 119 5.61 -4.82 -22.30
C THR A 119 5.35 -3.41 -21.78
N LEU A 120 5.77 -2.40 -22.54
CA LEU A 120 5.60 -1.00 -22.16
C LEU A 120 4.46 -0.35 -22.95
N THR A 121 3.76 0.56 -22.30
CA THR A 121 2.68 1.31 -22.95
C THR A 121 3.27 2.36 -23.88
N SER A 122 2.72 2.49 -25.08
CA SER A 122 3.14 3.53 -26.04
C SER A 122 2.89 4.93 -25.48
N GLN A 123 3.89 5.81 -25.54
CA GLN A 123 3.77 7.21 -25.13
C GLN A 123 3.90 8.15 -26.34
N PRO A 124 3.23 9.33 -26.33
CA PRO A 124 3.39 10.31 -27.40
C PRO A 124 4.84 10.79 -27.47
N GLU A 125 5.43 10.80 -28.67
CA GLU A 125 6.78 11.33 -28.87
C GLU A 125 6.81 12.82 -28.52
N THR A 126 7.71 13.21 -27.61
CA THR A 126 8.04 14.63 -27.40
C THR A 126 9.26 15.01 -28.25
N PRO A 127 9.37 16.26 -28.73
CA PRO A 127 10.38 16.64 -29.73
C PRO A 127 11.85 16.41 -29.35
N ASN A 128 12.14 16.09 -28.09
CA ASN A 128 13.49 15.93 -27.53
C ASN A 128 13.73 14.60 -26.78
N GLN A 129 12.84 13.60 -26.89
CA GLN A 129 13.06 12.27 -26.29
C GLN A 129 13.42 11.23 -27.35
N THR A 130 14.43 10.41 -27.06
CA THR A 130 14.68 9.15 -27.76
C THR A 130 13.44 8.25 -27.68
N ALA A 131 13.08 7.63 -28.80
CA ALA A 131 11.91 6.75 -28.89
C ALA A 131 11.96 5.66 -27.80
N ARG A 132 10.92 5.63 -26.96
CA ARG A 132 10.76 4.65 -25.88
C ARG A 132 10.53 3.25 -26.49
N PRO A 133 11.26 2.20 -26.06
CA PRO A 133 11.08 0.86 -26.63
C PRO A 133 9.70 0.27 -26.25
N PRO A 134 9.14 -0.64 -27.06
CA PRO A 134 7.85 -1.28 -26.78
C PRO A 134 7.91 -2.34 -25.66
N SER A 135 9.13 -2.73 -25.25
CA SER A 135 9.38 -3.70 -24.20
C SER A 135 10.70 -3.40 -23.51
N PHE A 136 10.85 -3.93 -22.30
CA PHE A 136 12.07 -3.81 -21.51
C PHE A 136 12.47 -5.17 -20.92
N ASP A 137 13.71 -5.59 -21.19
CA ASP A 137 14.29 -6.80 -20.63
C ASP A 137 14.94 -6.49 -19.29
N ILE A 138 14.39 -7.07 -18.23
CA ILE A 138 14.86 -6.86 -16.86
C ILE A 138 15.72 -8.05 -16.45
N LEU A 139 17.00 -7.80 -16.26
CA LEU A 139 17.97 -8.75 -15.73
C LEU A 139 17.99 -8.68 -14.20
N THR A 140 18.47 -9.73 -13.54
CA THR A 140 18.76 -9.70 -12.09
C THR A 140 19.81 -8.65 -11.69
N THR A 141 20.55 -8.10 -12.64
CA THR A 141 21.54 -7.03 -12.44
C THR A 141 21.05 -5.66 -12.90
N THR A 142 19.78 -5.52 -13.31
CA THR A 142 19.22 -4.23 -13.73
C THR A 142 19.19 -3.27 -12.54
N SER A 143 19.80 -2.10 -12.70
CA SER A 143 19.93 -1.08 -11.66
C SER A 143 18.89 0.03 -11.80
N GLY A 144 18.74 0.87 -10.78
CA GLY A 144 17.80 2.01 -10.79
C GLY A 144 17.99 2.94 -11.98
N LYS A 145 19.24 3.25 -12.37
CA LYS A 145 19.52 4.07 -13.56
C LYS A 145 19.08 3.39 -14.86
N ASP A 146 19.21 2.07 -14.97
CA ASP A 146 18.82 1.33 -16.18
C ASP A 146 17.30 1.36 -16.36
N ILE A 147 16.57 1.21 -15.24
CA ILE A 147 15.10 1.28 -15.22
C ILE A 147 14.63 2.68 -15.58
N VAL A 148 15.18 3.73 -14.94
CA VAL A 148 14.80 5.13 -15.21
C VAL A 148 15.18 5.54 -16.63
N ALA A 149 16.30 5.06 -17.17
CA ALA A 149 16.71 5.35 -18.55
C ALA A 149 15.70 4.83 -19.59
N VAL A 150 14.98 3.74 -19.29
CA VAL A 150 14.00 3.14 -20.20
C VAL A 150 12.56 3.58 -19.92
N LEU A 151 12.17 3.64 -18.65
CA LEU A 151 10.79 3.97 -18.25
C LEU A 151 10.56 5.48 -18.07
N GLY A 152 11.63 6.28 -17.99
CA GLY A 152 11.56 7.70 -17.66
C GLY A 152 11.33 7.95 -16.17
N GLU A 153 10.94 9.18 -15.84
CA GLU A 153 10.60 9.55 -14.46
C GLU A 153 9.39 8.74 -13.96
N PRO A 154 9.45 8.18 -12.74
CA PRO A 154 8.34 7.43 -12.17
C PRO A 154 7.15 8.33 -11.79
N ASP A 155 5.94 7.79 -11.90
CA ASP A 155 4.68 8.47 -11.50
C ASP A 155 4.58 8.64 -9.98
N ARG A 156 5.19 7.70 -9.22
CA ARG A 156 5.26 7.67 -7.76
C ARG A 156 6.61 7.12 -7.30
N LYS A 157 7.11 7.60 -6.17
CA LYS A 157 8.36 7.12 -5.58
C LYS A 157 8.37 7.38 -4.06
N GLY A 158 9.06 6.54 -3.29
CA GLY A 158 9.09 6.66 -1.82
C GLY A 158 10.13 5.76 -1.16
N GLY A 159 10.25 5.81 0.18
CA GLY A 159 11.26 5.04 0.92
C GLY A 159 12.58 5.77 1.14
N GLY A 160 13.60 5.07 1.64
CA GLY A 160 14.93 5.61 1.97
C GLY A 160 15.01 6.33 3.33
N ALA A 161 13.90 6.84 3.87
CA ALA A 161 13.87 7.51 5.17
C ALA A 161 14.06 6.52 6.35
N GLY A 162 14.92 6.89 7.30
CA GLY A 162 15.20 6.14 8.53
C GLY A 162 16.66 5.69 8.68
N PRO A 163 17.10 5.28 9.89
CA PRO A 163 18.47 4.80 10.13
C PRO A 163 18.81 3.61 9.22
N SER A 164 20.08 3.46 8.85
CA SER A 164 20.59 2.37 7.99
C SER A 164 20.26 0.96 8.54
N SER A 165 20.01 0.84 9.84
CA SER A 165 19.63 -0.41 10.51
C SER A 165 18.14 -0.80 10.38
N GLY A 166 17.32 -0.03 9.64
CA GLY A 166 15.89 -0.34 9.48
C GLY A 166 15.12 0.47 8.43
N SER A 167 15.79 1.21 7.53
CA SER A 167 15.12 1.94 6.46
C SER A 167 14.57 1.01 5.38
N ILE A 168 13.36 1.34 4.90
CA ILE A 168 12.77 0.72 3.71
C ILE A 168 13.66 1.16 2.52
N GLY A 169 13.94 0.23 1.61
CA GLY A 169 14.58 0.57 0.34
C GLY A 169 13.77 1.65 -0.39
N ILE A 170 14.41 2.51 -1.16
CA ILE A 170 13.66 3.35 -2.10
C ILE A 170 12.87 2.46 -3.08
N TRP A 171 11.74 2.97 -3.55
CA TRP A 171 10.89 2.33 -4.53
C TRP A 171 10.33 3.36 -5.51
N CYS A 172 10.03 2.91 -6.72
CA CYS A 172 9.50 3.71 -7.83
C CYS A 172 8.35 2.97 -8.52
N GLU A 173 7.34 3.68 -9.02
CA GLU A 173 6.21 3.11 -9.75
C GLU A 173 5.94 3.88 -11.05
N TRP A 174 5.68 3.14 -12.12
CA TRP A 174 5.21 3.60 -13.43
C TRP A 174 3.82 3.00 -13.66
N SER A 175 2.80 3.72 -13.19
CA SER A 175 1.41 3.23 -13.15
C SER A 175 0.83 3.01 -14.55
N LYS A 176 1.25 3.82 -15.54
CA LYS A 176 0.83 3.65 -16.95
C LYS A 176 1.34 2.35 -17.57
N ASP A 177 2.44 1.83 -17.04
CA ASP A 177 3.07 0.60 -17.50
C ASP A 177 2.72 -0.59 -16.61
N GLY A 178 2.09 -0.36 -15.47
CA GLY A 178 1.73 -1.43 -14.53
C GLY A 178 2.94 -1.99 -13.79
N ILE A 179 3.94 -1.16 -13.50
CA ILE A 179 5.23 -1.60 -12.92
C ILE A 179 5.53 -0.82 -11.64
N MET A 180 5.79 -1.52 -10.53
CA MET A 180 6.42 -0.98 -9.33
C MET A 180 7.72 -1.72 -9.06
N VAL A 181 8.76 -1.00 -8.65
CA VAL A 181 10.09 -1.51 -8.37
C VAL A 181 10.52 -1.09 -6.98
N GLU A 182 10.85 -2.06 -6.14
CA GLU A 182 11.56 -1.83 -4.89
C GLU A 182 13.05 -2.12 -5.06
N PHE A 183 13.91 -1.24 -4.58
CA PHE A 183 15.35 -1.42 -4.66
C PHE A 183 15.94 -2.04 -3.38
N GLY A 184 16.96 -2.88 -3.58
CA GLY A 184 17.71 -3.56 -2.52
C GLY A 184 19.12 -3.00 -2.34
N GLY A 185 19.83 -3.55 -1.36
CA GLY A 185 21.21 -3.14 -1.03
C GLY A 185 21.29 -1.97 -0.04
N GLU A 186 22.52 -1.65 0.34
CA GLU A 186 22.82 -0.50 1.21
C GLU A 186 22.56 0.82 0.48
N GLU A 187 22.64 0.79 -0.84
CA GLU A 187 22.47 1.88 -1.81
C GLU A 187 21.04 2.41 -1.82
N ALA A 188 20.07 1.54 -1.55
CA ALA A 188 18.65 1.89 -1.52
C ALA A 188 18.17 2.42 -0.16
N ARG A 189 19.05 2.57 0.86
CA ARG A 189 18.65 2.81 2.26
C ARG A 189 19.37 4.00 2.89
N GLY A 190 18.80 4.56 3.95
CA GLY A 190 19.41 5.64 4.74
C GLY A 190 19.36 7.05 4.11
N PRO A 191 19.99 8.05 4.76
CA PRO A 191 19.84 9.49 4.44
C PRO A 191 20.27 9.93 3.03
N GLN A 192 20.88 9.04 2.24
CA GLN A 192 21.35 9.31 0.88
C GLN A 192 20.88 8.24 -0.12
N ALA A 193 19.76 7.59 0.18
CA ALA A 193 19.25 6.50 -0.63
C ALA A 193 18.83 6.95 -2.04
N TRP A 194 18.36 8.18 -2.20
CA TRP A 194 17.91 8.70 -3.50
C TRP A 194 19.08 9.09 -4.40
N GLU A 195 20.18 9.55 -3.80
CA GLU A 195 21.41 9.89 -4.49
C GLU A 195 22.19 8.64 -4.95
N ARG A 196 22.17 7.58 -4.13
CA ARG A 196 22.85 6.30 -4.41
C ARG A 196 21.97 5.30 -5.14
N GLY A 197 20.65 5.48 -5.09
CA GLY A 197 19.64 4.59 -5.65
C GLY A 197 19.79 4.30 -7.14
N LYS A 198 20.46 5.18 -7.89
CA LYS A 198 20.81 4.97 -9.29
C LYS A 198 21.61 3.68 -9.53
N ASP A 199 22.42 3.26 -8.56
CA ASP A 199 23.23 2.04 -8.64
C ASP A 199 22.61 0.87 -7.86
N ALA A 200 21.47 1.07 -7.20
CA ALA A 200 20.77 0.01 -6.48
C ALA A 200 20.12 -0.97 -7.46
N ILE A 201 20.23 -2.27 -7.17
CA ILE A 201 19.60 -3.34 -7.94
C ILE A 201 18.17 -3.55 -7.43
N TRP A 202 17.23 -3.82 -8.34
CA TRP A 202 15.86 -4.15 -7.93
C TRP A 202 15.84 -5.40 -7.06
N ARG A 203 15.03 -5.37 -6.00
CA ARG A 203 14.78 -6.50 -5.09
C ARG A 203 13.42 -7.11 -5.33
N VAL A 204 12.41 -6.30 -5.61
CA VAL A 204 11.06 -6.75 -5.93
C VAL A 204 10.55 -5.95 -7.11
N ILE A 205 9.95 -6.62 -8.08
CA ILE A 205 9.17 -5.99 -9.14
C ILE A 205 7.75 -6.51 -9.05
N THR A 206 6.81 -5.58 -8.88
CA THR A 206 5.38 -5.86 -8.91
C THR A 206 4.82 -5.46 -10.26
N LEU A 207 4.17 -6.41 -10.93
CA LEU A 207 3.39 -6.18 -12.14
C LEU A 207 1.90 -6.14 -11.76
N PHE A 208 1.19 -5.14 -12.25
CA PHE A 208 -0.23 -4.94 -12.04
C PHE A 208 -0.88 -4.42 -13.33
N PRO A 209 -2.21 -4.48 -13.49
CA PRO A 209 -2.87 -4.04 -14.71
C PRO A 209 -2.39 -2.65 -15.11
N PRO A 210 -1.81 -2.49 -16.33
CA PRO A 210 -1.46 -1.17 -16.83
C PRO A 210 -2.71 -0.31 -16.75
N ASN A 211 -2.53 0.91 -16.27
CA ASN A 211 -3.63 1.85 -16.12
C ASN A 211 -3.51 2.91 -17.23
N PRO A 212 -3.81 2.59 -18.52
CA PRO A 212 -3.66 3.53 -19.64
C PRO A 212 -4.63 4.72 -19.52
N LYS A 213 -5.68 4.53 -18.72
CA LYS A 213 -6.62 5.53 -18.25
C LYS A 213 -6.82 5.22 -16.79
N VAL A 214 -6.33 6.06 -15.88
CA VAL A 214 -6.80 6.08 -14.49
C VAL A 214 -8.32 5.84 -14.51
N VAL A 215 -8.76 4.63 -14.16
CA VAL A 215 -10.17 4.28 -14.13
C VAL A 215 -10.77 5.11 -13.00
N LYS A 216 -11.58 6.09 -13.40
CA LYS A 216 -12.26 7.00 -12.50
C LYS A 216 -13.35 6.24 -11.74
N ILE A 217 -13.01 5.72 -10.57
CA ILE A 217 -13.92 5.81 -9.44
C ILE A 217 -13.83 7.28 -9.01
N ASP A 218 -14.93 7.94 -8.66
CA ASP A 218 -14.89 9.24 -7.96
C ASP A 218 -14.28 9.00 -6.56
N SER A 219 -12.98 8.71 -6.53
CA SER A 219 -12.24 8.37 -5.33
C SER A 219 -10.92 9.12 -5.30
N ASP A 220 -10.65 9.79 -4.18
CA ASP A 220 -9.33 10.30 -3.85
C ASP A 220 -8.43 9.12 -3.46
N VAL A 221 -7.18 9.16 -3.89
CA VAL A 221 -6.17 8.21 -3.44
C VAL A 221 -5.19 8.94 -2.54
N ASP A 222 -5.14 8.51 -1.29
CA ASP A 222 -4.30 9.11 -0.25
C ASP A 222 -3.18 8.15 0.13
N LEU A 223 -1.94 8.55 -0.12
CA LEU A 223 -0.76 7.79 0.28
C LEU A 223 -0.25 8.31 1.61
N GLN A 224 -0.14 7.47 2.63
CA GLN A 224 0.38 7.95 3.91
C GLN A 224 1.86 8.33 3.79
N SER A 225 2.15 9.60 3.99
CA SER A 225 3.51 10.14 3.95
C SER A 225 4.16 9.95 5.30
N LYS A 226 4.89 8.83 5.47
CA LYS A 226 5.45 8.41 6.77
C LYS A 226 6.44 9.42 7.35
N SER A 227 7.26 10.05 6.53
CA SER A 227 8.24 11.05 6.96
C SER A 227 7.60 12.36 7.44
N LEU A 228 6.42 12.71 6.93
CA LEU A 228 5.70 13.93 7.29
C LEU A 228 4.67 13.73 8.41
N SER A 229 4.30 12.47 8.66
CA SER A 229 3.44 12.08 9.76
C SER A 229 4.25 11.89 11.05
N ASP A 230 3.63 12.09 12.20
CA ASP A 230 4.32 12.00 13.49
C ASP A 230 4.86 10.58 13.75
N ALA A 231 6.04 10.53 14.38
CA ALA A 231 6.72 9.27 14.70
C ALA A 231 6.00 8.46 15.80
N ASN A 232 5.23 9.12 16.67
CA ASN A 232 4.53 8.51 17.80
C ASN A 232 3.24 7.77 17.42
N ARG A 233 2.94 7.59 16.12
CA ARG A 233 1.77 6.81 15.68
C ARG A 233 1.81 5.34 16.13
N ASP A 234 3.01 4.77 16.33
CA ASP A 234 3.17 3.39 16.82
C ASP A 234 2.66 3.23 18.25
N ASP A 235 2.75 4.29 19.08
CA ASP A 235 2.24 4.28 20.45
C ASP A 235 0.73 4.08 20.46
N ILE A 236 0.00 4.74 19.55
CA ILE A 236 -1.45 4.58 19.40
C ILE A 236 -1.79 3.13 19.07
N LEU A 237 -1.16 2.55 18.03
CA LEU A 237 -1.38 1.15 17.66
C LEU A 237 -1.04 0.19 18.80
N LYS A 238 0.04 0.46 19.54
CA LYS A 238 0.45 -0.34 20.70
C LYS A 238 -0.60 -0.27 21.82
N TYR A 239 -1.11 0.91 22.13
CA TYR A 239 -2.12 1.09 23.17
C TYR A 239 -3.50 0.59 22.76
N GLN A 240 -3.77 0.44 21.46
CA GLN A 240 -4.95 -0.25 20.94
C GLN A 240 -4.84 -1.79 21.00
N GLY A 241 -3.71 -2.33 21.47
CA GLY A 241 -3.50 -3.77 21.57
C GLY A 241 -3.09 -4.44 20.26
N VAL A 242 -2.79 -3.65 19.21
CA VAL A 242 -2.31 -4.17 17.92
C VAL A 242 -1.01 -4.92 18.16
N SER A 243 -0.91 -6.18 17.71
CA SER A 243 0.27 -7.02 17.98
C SER A 243 1.55 -6.41 17.38
N TRP A 244 2.70 -6.64 18.01
CA TRP A 244 4.00 -6.12 17.55
C TRP A 244 4.30 -6.48 16.09
N VAL A 245 3.88 -7.66 15.64
CA VAL A 245 4.02 -8.10 14.23
C VAL A 245 3.20 -7.23 13.28
N LYS A 246 1.94 -6.92 13.61
CA LYS A 246 1.07 -6.06 12.79
C LYS A 246 1.53 -4.61 12.80
N ARG A 247 1.99 -4.10 13.95
CA ARG A 247 2.56 -2.76 14.04
C ARG A 247 3.81 -2.60 13.17
N ASN A 248 4.69 -3.61 13.16
CA ASN A 248 5.80 -3.65 12.22
C ASN A 248 5.31 -3.72 10.77
N ALA A 249 4.31 -4.53 10.44
CA ALA A 249 3.75 -4.57 9.10
C ALA A 249 3.31 -3.18 8.62
N ILE A 250 2.55 -2.44 9.43
CA ILE A 250 2.10 -1.06 9.14
C ILE A 250 3.31 -0.11 9.05
N TRP A 251 4.27 -0.24 9.96
CA TRP A 251 5.48 0.58 9.97
C TRP A 251 6.31 0.42 8.69
N TYR A 252 6.37 -0.78 8.14
CA TYR A 252 7.21 -1.09 6.98
C TYR A 252 6.47 -1.12 5.64
N GLY A 253 5.18 -1.40 5.62
CA GLY A 253 4.37 -1.43 4.41
C GLY A 253 3.79 -0.06 4.08
N THR A 254 3.76 0.32 2.81
CA THR A 254 3.17 1.58 2.38
C THR A 254 1.65 1.48 2.52
N VAL A 255 1.06 2.42 3.27
CA VAL A 255 -0.39 2.50 3.48
C VAL A 255 -0.98 3.38 2.37
N THR A 256 -1.85 2.80 1.56
CA THR A 256 -2.62 3.52 0.54
C THR A 256 -4.09 3.46 0.91
N LEU A 257 -4.76 4.62 0.90
CA LEU A 257 -6.20 4.73 1.08
C LEU A 257 -6.84 5.04 -0.27
N TYR A 258 -7.86 4.26 -0.62
CA TYR A 258 -8.77 4.55 -1.72
C TYR A 258 -10.07 5.06 -1.10
N VAL A 259 -10.32 6.35 -1.22
CA VAL A 259 -11.38 7.06 -0.50
C VAL A 259 -12.49 7.41 -1.48
N LYS A 260 -13.68 6.85 -1.30
CA LYS A 260 -14.88 7.22 -2.03
C LYS A 260 -15.77 8.07 -1.13
N HIS A 261 -16.05 9.29 -1.53
CA HIS A 261 -16.87 10.24 -0.77
C HIS A 261 -18.11 10.62 -1.57
N TYR A 262 -19.30 10.36 -1.03
CA TYR A 262 -20.57 10.57 -1.73
C TYR A 262 -21.71 10.90 -0.76
N LYS A 263 -22.85 11.30 -1.32
CA LYS A 263 -24.12 11.33 -0.59
C LYS A 263 -25.04 10.23 -1.13
N ASP A 264 -25.79 9.58 -0.27
CA ASP A 264 -26.82 8.63 -0.69
C ASP A 264 -28.10 9.33 -1.18
N ASP A 265 -29.10 8.56 -1.59
CA ASP A 265 -30.38 9.06 -2.08
C ASP A 265 -31.16 9.87 -1.03
N SER A 266 -30.87 9.65 0.25
CA SER A 266 -31.40 10.44 1.38
C SER A 266 -30.57 11.68 1.71
N GLY A 267 -29.48 11.94 0.98
CA GLY A 267 -28.59 13.08 1.17
C GLY A 267 -27.61 12.92 2.33
N VAL A 268 -27.52 11.73 2.94
CA VAL A 268 -26.56 11.45 4.03
C VAL A 268 -25.17 11.30 3.41
N GLU A 269 -24.17 11.95 4.01
CA GLU A 269 -22.78 11.92 3.56
C GLU A 269 -22.10 10.61 4.01
N HIS A 270 -21.37 9.96 3.10
CA HIS A 270 -20.69 8.69 3.31
C HIS A 270 -19.25 8.76 2.81
N ILE A 271 -18.33 8.14 3.56
CA ILE A 271 -16.93 7.97 3.18
C ILE A 271 -16.57 6.50 3.30
N ASP A 272 -16.30 5.86 2.17
CA ASP A 272 -15.81 4.48 2.11
C ASP A 272 -14.30 4.52 1.85
N ILE A 273 -13.50 3.88 2.71
CA ILE A 273 -12.05 3.86 2.61
C ILE A 273 -11.59 2.42 2.50
N ARG A 274 -10.97 2.05 1.38
CA ARG A 274 -10.21 0.81 1.29
C ARG A 274 -8.74 1.12 1.55
N GLN A 275 -8.18 0.52 2.58
CA GLN A 275 -6.77 0.62 2.90
C GLN A 275 -6.02 -0.62 2.40
N THR A 276 -4.88 -0.42 1.74
CA THR A 276 -3.96 -1.50 1.37
C THR A 276 -2.58 -1.28 1.98
N ILE A 277 -1.88 -2.37 2.29
CA ILE A 277 -0.52 -2.35 2.83
C ILE A 277 0.38 -3.20 1.94
N THR A 278 1.51 -2.64 1.48
CA THR A 278 2.46 -3.39 0.64
C THR A 278 3.11 -4.56 1.40
N GLY A 279 3.55 -5.59 0.65
CA GLY A 279 4.26 -6.75 1.22
C GLY A 279 3.36 -7.89 1.70
N GLY A 280 2.16 -8.03 1.14
CA GLY A 280 1.29 -9.17 1.40
C GLY A 280 0.49 -9.10 2.71
N PHE A 281 0.40 -7.91 3.32
CA PHE A 281 -0.31 -7.71 4.58
C PHE A 281 -1.74 -7.25 4.32
N GLU A 282 -2.69 -7.87 5.04
CA GLU A 282 -4.11 -7.54 5.00
C GLU A 282 -4.34 -6.08 5.41
N GLY A 283 -4.89 -5.28 4.48
CA GLY A 283 -5.35 -3.92 4.75
C GLY A 283 -6.76 -3.92 5.34
N THR A 284 -7.30 -2.74 5.67
CA THR A 284 -8.61 -2.58 6.31
C THR A 284 -9.61 -1.91 5.36
N THR A 285 -10.91 -2.07 5.63
CA THR A 285 -11.94 -1.25 4.99
C THR A 285 -12.73 -0.50 6.05
N GLU A 286 -12.92 0.79 5.86
CA GLU A 286 -13.73 1.64 6.73
C GLU A 286 -14.92 2.20 5.96
N ASN A 287 -16.14 1.89 6.37
CA ASN A 287 -17.36 2.48 5.79
C ASN A 287 -17.95 3.45 6.80
N ARG A 288 -17.89 4.75 6.51
CA ARG A 288 -18.28 5.83 7.43
C ARG A 288 -19.55 6.51 6.94
N THR A 289 -20.66 6.28 7.63
CA THR A 289 -21.86 7.11 7.47
C THR A 289 -21.78 8.30 8.43
N LEU A 290 -21.87 9.52 7.90
CA LEU A 290 -21.63 10.75 8.66
C LEU A 290 -22.91 11.29 9.33
N ASP A 291 -23.58 10.45 10.10
CA ASP A 291 -24.85 10.76 10.79
C ASP A 291 -24.71 10.80 12.33
N TRP A 292 -23.47 10.66 12.84
CA TRP A 292 -23.13 10.58 14.25
C TRP A 292 -23.76 9.39 15.02
N THR A 293 -24.31 8.40 14.30
CA THR A 293 -24.83 7.17 14.90
C THR A 293 -23.68 6.23 15.28
N GLU A 294 -23.68 5.74 16.52
CA GLU A 294 -22.71 4.74 16.98
C GLU A 294 -22.95 3.40 16.28
N ARG A 295 -21.87 2.82 15.76
CA ARG A 295 -21.87 1.52 15.10
C ARG A 295 -20.74 0.68 15.66
N GLU A 296 -21.00 -0.61 15.83
CA GLU A 296 -19.95 -1.57 16.12
C GLU A 296 -19.14 -1.80 14.84
N ASN A 297 -17.82 -1.82 14.99
CA ASN A 297 -16.91 -2.24 13.93
C ASN A 297 -15.96 -3.29 14.50
N GLU A 298 -15.74 -4.34 13.73
CA GLU A 298 -14.78 -5.39 14.04
C GLU A 298 -13.89 -5.55 12.83
N ASP A 299 -12.61 -5.29 13.02
CA ASP A 299 -11.59 -5.59 12.03
C ASP A 299 -10.39 -6.28 12.67
N HIS A 300 -9.60 -6.94 11.82
CA HIS A 300 -8.44 -7.72 12.23
C HIS A 300 -7.32 -6.86 12.83
N VAL A 301 -7.32 -5.53 12.65
CA VAL A 301 -6.30 -4.63 13.18
C VAL A 301 -6.70 -4.11 14.56
N PHE A 302 -7.92 -3.60 14.72
CA PHE A 302 -8.39 -2.86 15.89
C PHE A 302 -9.36 -3.65 16.78
N SER A 303 -9.68 -4.91 16.44
CA SER A 303 -10.59 -5.76 17.22
C SER A 303 -12.00 -5.14 17.34
N HIS A 304 -12.73 -5.41 18.42
CA HIS A 304 -14.07 -4.89 18.68
C HIS A 304 -14.04 -3.43 19.16
N VAL A 305 -14.49 -2.51 18.30
CA VAL A 305 -14.60 -1.08 18.61
C VAL A 305 -16.01 -0.57 18.33
N LYS A 306 -16.33 0.57 18.93
CA LYS A 306 -17.53 1.36 18.61
C LYS A 306 -17.11 2.67 18.00
N ALA A 307 -17.64 2.99 16.84
CA ALA A 307 -17.27 4.16 16.07
C ALA A 307 -18.50 4.95 15.66
N LYS A 308 -18.36 6.27 15.61
CA LYS A 308 -19.31 7.20 14.99
C LYS A 308 -18.55 8.28 14.25
N SER A 309 -19.16 8.81 13.20
CA SER A 309 -18.54 9.84 12.39
C SER A 309 -19.57 10.88 11.95
N ARG A 310 -19.14 12.12 11.74
CA ARG A 310 -19.98 13.23 11.29
C ARG A 310 -19.14 14.27 10.54
N ARG A 311 -19.80 15.11 9.76
CA ARG A 311 -19.28 16.45 9.48
C ARG A 311 -19.38 17.31 10.73
N ALA A 312 -18.32 18.04 11.09
CA ALA A 312 -18.31 18.96 12.22
C ALA A 312 -17.55 20.25 11.86
N PHE A 313 -17.90 21.34 12.53
CA PHE A 313 -17.22 22.63 12.40
C PHE A 313 -16.28 22.86 13.59
N LEU A 314 -15.30 23.74 13.42
CA LEU A 314 -14.26 23.97 14.45
C LEU A 314 -14.83 24.42 15.81
N GLY A 315 -15.97 25.12 15.80
CA GLY A 315 -16.69 25.53 17.01
C GLY A 315 -17.34 24.38 17.79
N ASP A 316 -17.45 23.19 17.20
CA ASP A 316 -18.02 22.00 17.85
C ASP A 316 -17.02 21.30 18.79
N PHE A 317 -15.76 21.78 18.85
CA PHE A 317 -14.67 21.15 19.60
C PHE A 317 -14.11 22.06 20.71
N ASP A 318 -14.12 21.54 21.94
CA ASP A 318 -13.36 22.14 23.05
C ASP A 318 -11.86 21.85 22.95
N ASN A 319 -11.49 20.77 22.25
CA ASN A 319 -10.10 20.36 22.10
C ASN A 319 -9.36 21.19 21.03
N GLU A 320 -8.49 22.10 21.48
CA GLU A 320 -7.65 22.93 20.62
C GLU A 320 -6.81 22.14 19.60
N TRP A 321 -6.36 20.93 19.95
CA TRP A 321 -5.59 20.09 19.02
C TRP A 321 -6.39 19.70 17.78
N LEU A 322 -7.67 19.38 17.96
CA LEU A 322 -8.51 18.87 16.88
C LEU A 322 -9.00 19.96 15.92
N LYS A 323 -8.96 21.24 16.33
CA LYS A 323 -9.47 22.36 15.54
C LYS A 323 -8.42 23.33 14.99
N SER A 324 -7.14 23.07 15.22
CA SER A 324 -6.04 23.96 14.80
C SER A 324 -5.37 23.49 13.50
N GLY A 325 -4.78 24.42 12.74
CA GLY A 325 -3.88 24.15 11.60
C GLY A 325 -4.56 24.00 10.24
N TRP A 326 -5.89 23.96 10.20
CA TRP A 326 -6.67 23.72 9.00
C TRP A 326 -6.62 24.88 7.99
N LEU A 327 -6.69 24.55 6.70
CA LEU A 327 -6.81 25.52 5.61
C LEU A 327 -8.21 26.16 5.60
N PRO A 328 -8.36 27.41 5.10
CA PRO A 328 -9.64 28.14 5.15
C PRO A 328 -10.84 27.39 4.57
N ASP A 329 -10.65 26.59 3.52
CA ASP A 329 -11.73 25.80 2.91
C ASP A 329 -12.13 24.59 3.77
N THR A 330 -11.20 24.03 4.55
CA THR A 330 -11.52 23.04 5.59
C THR A 330 -12.29 23.69 6.74
N GLU A 331 -11.96 24.92 7.10
CA GLU A 331 -12.70 25.67 8.12
C GLU A 331 -14.13 26.00 7.63
N GLU A 332 -14.25 26.41 6.37
CA GLU A 332 -15.53 26.77 5.73
C GLU A 332 -16.46 25.56 5.55
N HIS A 333 -15.94 24.44 5.07
CA HIS A 333 -16.74 23.24 4.77
C HIS A 333 -16.84 22.24 5.93
N GLY A 334 -16.04 22.45 6.97
CA GLY A 334 -15.99 21.59 8.15
C GLY A 334 -15.06 20.39 7.99
N VAL A 335 -14.60 19.89 9.14
CA VAL A 335 -13.75 18.70 9.26
C VAL A 335 -14.58 17.43 9.34
N ILE A 336 -14.01 16.30 8.91
CA ILE A 336 -14.60 14.99 9.18
C ILE A 336 -14.20 14.63 10.58
N ASN A 337 -15.18 14.39 11.45
CA ASN A 337 -14.94 13.95 12.81
C ASN A 337 -15.22 12.47 12.92
N SER A 338 -14.27 11.73 13.49
CA SER A 338 -14.43 10.33 13.83
C SER A 338 -14.12 10.14 15.31
N TRP A 339 -15.09 9.62 16.06
CA TRP A 339 -14.89 9.15 17.42
C TRP A 339 -14.90 7.63 17.42
N VAL A 340 -13.87 7.03 18.00
CA VAL A 340 -13.73 5.58 18.14
C VAL A 340 -13.41 5.27 19.60
N GLN A 341 -14.02 4.23 20.15
CA GLN A 341 -13.71 3.73 21.48
C GLN A 341 -13.65 2.21 21.47
N SER A 342 -12.88 1.63 22.38
CA SER A 342 -12.89 0.19 22.58
C SER A 342 -14.25 -0.29 23.10
N ASP A 343 -14.71 -1.45 22.63
CA ASP A 343 -15.83 -2.15 23.27
C ASP A 343 -15.28 -2.88 24.51
N THR A 344 -15.19 -2.21 25.67
CA THR A 344 -14.51 -2.74 26.86
C THR A 344 -14.98 -4.15 27.27
N PRO A 345 -16.28 -4.46 27.30
CA PRO A 345 -16.75 -5.83 27.55
C PRO A 345 -16.18 -6.90 26.61
N LYS A 346 -15.96 -6.59 25.33
CA LYS A 346 -15.47 -7.55 24.32
C LYS A 346 -13.95 -7.56 24.19
N SER A 347 -13.31 -6.39 24.29
CA SER A 347 -11.87 -6.20 24.07
C SER A 347 -11.03 -6.33 25.33
N GLY A 348 -11.61 -6.15 26.52
CA GLY A 348 -10.88 -6.05 27.79
C GLY A 348 -10.04 -4.78 27.92
N MET A 349 -10.17 -3.82 26.99
CA MET A 349 -9.41 -2.58 26.95
C MET A 349 -10.33 -1.37 27.13
N THR A 350 -9.78 -0.25 27.61
CA THR A 350 -10.51 1.01 27.78
C THR A 350 -9.70 2.16 27.22
N TRP A 351 -10.00 2.55 25.98
CA TRP A 351 -9.40 3.70 25.32
C TRP A 351 -10.42 4.36 24.39
N ASN A 352 -10.17 5.62 24.04
CA ASN A 352 -10.87 6.31 22.96
C ASN A 352 -9.89 7.07 22.07
N ALA A 353 -10.30 7.29 20.84
CA ALA A 353 -9.58 8.03 19.82
C ALA A 353 -10.55 9.00 19.15
N GLU A 354 -10.29 10.29 19.26
CA GLU A 354 -10.97 11.31 18.49
C GLU A 354 -10.08 11.77 17.36
N GLN A 355 -10.68 11.91 16.18
CA GLN A 355 -9.99 12.38 15.00
C GLN A 355 -10.76 13.48 14.30
N THR A 356 -10.01 14.41 13.72
CA THR A 356 -10.50 15.39 12.76
C THR A 356 -9.66 15.32 11.49
N TRP A 357 -10.35 15.28 10.34
CA TRP A 357 -9.72 15.14 9.03
C TRP A 357 -10.02 16.35 8.18
N GLY A 358 -9.02 16.83 7.47
CA GLY A 358 -9.10 18.04 6.66
C GLY A 358 -7.83 18.26 5.86
N PHE A 359 -7.63 19.50 5.38
CA PHE A 359 -6.44 19.89 4.65
C PHE A 359 -5.62 20.93 5.40
N GLU A 360 -4.31 20.78 5.35
CA GLU A 360 -3.35 21.72 5.95
C GLU A 360 -2.26 22.07 4.94
N THR A 361 -1.56 23.19 5.21
CA THR A 361 -0.27 23.49 4.59
C THR A 361 0.83 22.79 5.38
N ILE A 362 1.53 21.85 4.75
CA ILE A 362 2.62 21.08 5.37
C ILE A 362 3.93 21.41 4.68
N GLU A 363 4.97 21.72 5.46
CA GLU A 363 6.34 21.85 4.94
C GLU A 363 6.87 20.46 4.54
N VAL A 364 7.10 20.26 3.24
CA VAL A 364 7.52 18.97 2.67
C VAL A 364 9.04 18.91 2.46
N GLU A 365 9.66 20.06 2.27
CA GLU A 365 11.10 20.28 2.15
C GLU A 365 11.43 21.65 2.77
N PRO A 366 12.67 21.90 3.22
CA PRO A 366 13.04 23.20 3.78
C PRO A 366 12.65 24.37 2.87
N GLY A 367 11.71 25.19 3.33
CA GLY A 367 11.21 26.36 2.58
C GLY A 367 10.16 26.05 1.51
N LYS A 368 9.70 24.80 1.38
CA LYS A 368 8.64 24.38 0.45
C LYS A 368 7.49 23.76 1.23
N SER A 369 6.32 24.40 1.15
CA SER A 369 5.08 23.87 1.73
C SER A 369 4.07 23.48 0.67
N GLU A 370 3.33 22.42 0.92
CA GLU A 370 2.30 21.90 0.02
C GLU A 370 1.01 21.64 0.80
N ARG A 371 -0.12 21.70 0.11
CA ARG A 371 -1.40 21.25 0.65
C ARG A 371 -1.35 19.73 0.84
N ARG A 372 -1.79 19.24 1.98
CA ARG A 372 -1.88 17.82 2.30
C ARG A 372 -3.20 17.47 2.96
N TYR A 373 -3.70 16.27 2.70
CA TYR A 373 -4.78 15.70 3.50
C TYR A 373 -4.18 15.24 4.83
N VAL A 374 -4.79 15.64 5.94
CA VAL A 374 -4.25 15.41 7.27
C VAL A 374 -5.34 14.89 8.20
N ARG A 375 -4.96 13.98 9.09
CA ARG A 375 -5.76 13.55 10.23
C ARG A 375 -5.06 13.95 11.51
N HIS A 376 -5.72 14.75 12.32
CA HIS A 376 -5.35 14.95 13.73
C HIS A 376 -6.00 13.85 14.54
N ILE A 377 -5.22 13.19 15.38
CA ILE A 377 -5.68 12.15 16.28
C ILE A 377 -5.33 12.58 17.71
N GLN A 378 -6.33 12.54 18.59
CA GLN A 378 -6.10 12.47 20.02
C GLN A 378 -6.51 11.08 20.50
N PHE A 379 -5.60 10.39 21.18
CA PHE A 379 -5.82 9.06 21.72
C PHE A 379 -5.68 9.09 23.24
N LEU A 380 -6.69 8.58 23.94
CA LEU A 380 -6.76 8.54 25.40
C LEU A 380 -6.81 7.07 25.88
N ASP A 381 -5.85 6.69 26.72
CA ASP A 381 -5.77 5.36 27.37
C ASP A 381 -5.28 5.52 28.81
N ASN A 382 -6.15 5.26 29.79
CA ASN A 382 -5.79 5.19 31.21
C ASN A 382 -4.88 6.33 31.70
N GLY A 383 -5.26 7.58 31.44
CA GLY A 383 -4.51 8.78 31.84
C GLY A 383 -3.38 9.19 30.89
N LYS A 384 -3.13 8.44 29.81
CA LYS A 384 -2.28 8.87 28.70
C LYS A 384 -3.10 9.68 27.72
N ASP A 385 -2.54 10.79 27.25
CA ASP A 385 -3.04 11.62 26.16
C ASP A 385 -1.97 11.68 25.08
N VAL A 386 -2.21 10.98 23.97
CA VAL A 386 -1.29 10.91 22.82
C VAL A 386 -1.91 11.65 21.66
N LYS A 387 -1.19 12.67 21.17
CA LYS A 387 -1.57 13.44 19.99
C LYS A 387 -0.70 13.05 18.83
N CYS A 388 -1.30 12.79 17.68
CA CYS A 388 -0.59 12.34 16.49
C CYS A 388 -1.21 12.96 15.24
N LYS A 389 -0.36 13.47 14.36
CA LYS A 389 -0.72 13.93 13.02
C LYS A 389 -0.35 12.87 11.99
N LEU A 390 -1.32 12.45 11.18
CA LEU A 390 -1.09 11.62 10.00
C LEU A 390 -1.26 12.47 8.74
N VAL A 391 -0.20 12.56 7.94
CA VAL A 391 -0.14 13.35 6.72
C VAL A 391 -0.19 12.42 5.52
N TYR A 392 -1.03 12.75 4.55
CA TYR A 392 -1.23 11.99 3.33
C TYR A 392 -0.95 12.85 2.10
N ASP A 393 -0.20 12.27 1.18
CA ASP A 393 -0.11 12.78 -0.18
C ASP A 393 -1.46 12.48 -0.86
N TYR A 394 -2.26 13.54 -1.07
CA TYR A 394 -3.61 13.45 -1.62
C TYR A 394 -3.62 13.87 -3.09
N ARG A 395 -4.41 13.18 -3.92
CA ARG A 395 -4.63 13.57 -5.33
C ARG A 395 -6.11 13.47 -5.68
N THR A 396 -6.74 14.60 -6.01
CA THR A 396 -8.05 14.65 -6.67
C THR A 396 -7.93 14.28 -8.14
N LEU A 397 -8.62 13.23 -8.57
CA LEU A 397 -8.67 12.80 -9.97
C LEU A 397 -9.74 13.59 -10.75
N ASN A 398 -9.38 14.76 -11.27
CA ASN A 398 -10.28 15.53 -12.15
C ASN A 398 -10.37 14.90 -13.56
N ILE A 399 -11.58 14.56 -14.01
CA ILE A 399 -11.87 14.24 -15.43
C ILE A 399 -13.20 14.91 -15.82
N PRO A 400 -13.24 15.66 -16.93
CA PRO A 400 -14.46 16.25 -17.48
C PRO A 400 -15.38 15.20 -18.10
N LEU A 401 -16.68 15.35 -17.84
CA LEU A 401 -17.76 14.61 -18.48
C LEU A 401 -17.82 14.98 -19.97
N TRP A 402 -17.78 13.99 -20.85
CA TRP A 402 -18.34 14.13 -22.20
C TRP A 402 -19.10 12.87 -22.61
N VAL A 403 -20.22 13.15 -23.26
CA VAL A 403 -21.33 12.33 -23.75
C VAL A 403 -20.91 11.21 -24.69
#